data_AF-A0A7S3AQQ0-F1
#
_entry.id   AF-A0A7S3AQQ0-F1
#
_cell.length_a   1.000
_cell.length_b   1.000
_cell.length_c   1.000
_cell.angle_alpha   90.00
_cell.angle_beta   90.00
_cell.angle_gamma   90.00
#
_symmetry.space_group_name_H-M   'P 1'
#
loop_
_entity.id
_entity.type
_entity.pdbx_description
1 polymer ?
#
loop_
_entity_poly.entity_id
_entity_poly.type
_entity_poly.pdbx_seq_one_letter_code
_entity_poly.pdbx_strand_id
1 'polypeptide(L)'
;GNSIGGGIASGVASNLRELCCGLVLCNSAGVLQEPEDYVRPSVSVGRQTALGQLPKAYSPLPLVGQRGLDCFGEVVISAIFPSIPARLADIYSERPQNADARLAFAIEQGAAFPGSANVIGSGQKLPPQRPLNEVLDTVDGFAGPVLVPQGRNDRVSGAELAQSRAATLARLRPGVSVQLIDGGHCVHDDSPEAVAAAVLQWLPETKAWAASMALGTP
;
A
#
# COMPACT_ATOMS: atom_id res chain seq x y z
N GLY A 1 1.15 1.72 -7.43
CA GLY A 1 1.20 2.55 -6.22
C GLY A 1 2.30 2.07 -5.31
N ASN A 2 2.92 2.96 -4.52
CA ASN A 2 3.95 2.61 -3.53
C ASN A 2 3.44 2.74 -2.09
N SER A 3 3.88 1.86 -1.18
CA SER A 3 3.54 1.91 0.25
C SER A 3 2.01 2.00 0.47
N ILE A 4 1.52 2.99 1.24
CA ILE A 4 0.08 3.24 1.44
C ILE A 4 -0.66 3.45 0.11
N GLY A 5 -0.05 4.13 -0.86
CA GLY A 5 -0.59 4.28 -2.20
C GLY A 5 -0.74 2.94 -2.95
N GLY A 6 0.04 1.92 -2.59
CA GLY A 6 -0.16 0.55 -3.05
C GLY A 6 -1.44 -0.08 -2.50
N GLY A 7 -1.72 0.10 -1.20
CA GLY A 7 -2.97 -0.35 -0.56
C GLY A 7 -4.21 0.36 -1.12
N ILE A 8 -4.11 1.65 -1.44
CA ILE A 8 -5.18 2.39 -2.12
C ILE A 8 -5.40 1.83 -3.53
N ALA A 9 -4.32 1.65 -4.30
CA ALA A 9 -4.40 1.13 -5.66
C ALA A 9 -5.00 -0.29 -5.72
N SER A 10 -4.65 -1.18 -4.79
CA SER A 10 -5.23 -2.51 -4.71
C SER A 10 -6.72 -2.48 -4.35
N GLY A 11 -7.13 -1.61 -3.43
CA GLY A 11 -8.54 -1.37 -3.13
C GLY A 11 -9.34 -0.87 -4.34
N VAL A 12 -8.77 0.08 -5.10
CA VAL A 12 -9.37 0.60 -6.34
C VAL A 12 -9.49 -0.51 -7.38
N ALA A 13 -8.43 -1.28 -7.64
CA ALA A 13 -8.45 -2.39 -8.59
C ALA A 13 -9.52 -3.44 -8.22
N SER A 14 -9.64 -3.76 -6.92
CA SER A 14 -10.64 -4.70 -6.42
C SER A 14 -12.08 -4.21 -6.54
N ASN A 15 -12.30 -2.90 -6.47
CA ASN A 15 -13.64 -2.31 -6.56
C ASN A 15 -14.06 -2.02 -8.00
N LEU A 16 -13.12 -1.59 -8.84
CA LEU A 16 -13.40 -1.19 -10.22
C LEU A 16 -13.19 -2.31 -11.23
N ARG A 17 -12.62 -3.46 -10.83
CA ARG A 17 -12.40 -4.73 -11.55
C ARG A 17 -12.38 -4.63 -13.08
N GLU A 18 -13.54 -4.52 -13.71
CA GLU A 18 -13.74 -4.42 -15.16
C GLU A 18 -13.01 -3.24 -15.81
N LEU A 19 -12.76 -2.16 -15.06
CA LEU A 19 -12.02 -0.99 -15.52
C LEU A 19 -10.51 -1.09 -15.27
N CYS A 20 -10.05 -2.12 -14.54
CA CYS A 20 -8.65 -2.31 -14.21
C CYS A 20 -8.06 -3.45 -15.04
N CYS A 21 -7.14 -3.13 -15.96
CA CYS A 21 -6.48 -4.13 -16.79
C CYS A 21 -5.28 -4.79 -16.09
N GLY A 22 -4.70 -4.13 -15.10
CA GLY A 22 -3.53 -4.61 -14.39
C GLY A 22 -3.14 -3.67 -13.25
N LEU A 23 -2.41 -4.21 -12.26
CA LEU A 23 -2.03 -3.50 -11.05
C LEU A 23 -0.53 -3.61 -10.80
N VAL A 24 0.14 -2.48 -10.53
CA VAL A 24 1.57 -2.45 -10.14
C VAL A 24 1.71 -1.96 -8.71
N LEU A 25 2.35 -2.76 -7.85
CA LEU A 25 2.49 -2.56 -6.42
C LEU A 25 3.97 -2.48 -6.01
N CYS A 26 4.49 -1.26 -5.85
CA CYS A 26 5.89 -1.05 -5.47
C CYS A 26 6.01 -1.03 -3.93
N ASN A 27 6.69 -1.98 -3.29
CA ASN A 27 6.79 -2.05 -1.81
C ASN A 27 5.46 -1.75 -1.11
N SER A 28 4.36 -2.39 -1.53
CA SER A 28 3.01 -2.02 -1.07
C SER A 28 2.83 -2.30 0.42
N ALA A 29 2.29 -1.31 1.12
CA ALA A 29 1.77 -1.48 2.48
C ALA A 29 0.43 -2.25 2.45
N GLY A 30 -0.10 -2.52 3.65
CA GLY A 30 -1.36 -3.23 3.84
C GLY A 30 -1.18 -4.56 4.57
N VAL A 31 -2.23 -5.02 5.23
CA VAL A 31 -2.23 -6.32 5.92
C VAL A 31 -2.09 -7.43 4.90
N LEU A 32 -1.12 -8.31 5.09
CA LEU A 32 -0.91 -9.50 4.27
C LEU A 32 -0.64 -10.64 5.24
N GLN A 33 -1.37 -11.73 5.09
CA GLN A 33 -1.19 -12.96 5.83
C GLN A 33 -0.58 -14.02 4.92
N GLU A 34 0.09 -15.02 5.49
CA GLU A 34 0.50 -16.20 4.74
C GLU A 34 -0.72 -16.86 4.10
N PRO A 35 -0.65 -17.27 2.82
CA PRO A 35 -1.79 -17.87 2.12
C PRO A 35 -2.37 -19.08 2.84
N GLU A 36 -1.52 -19.86 3.53
CA GLU A 36 -1.91 -21.07 4.27
C GLU A 36 -2.68 -20.74 5.56
N ASP A 37 -2.38 -19.60 6.17
CA ASP A 37 -3.02 -19.15 7.42
C ASP A 37 -4.26 -18.27 7.16
N TYR A 38 -4.39 -17.74 5.94
CA TYR A 38 -5.49 -16.84 5.59
C TYR A 38 -6.82 -17.59 5.46
N VAL A 39 -7.65 -17.49 6.50
CA VAL A 39 -9.03 -17.97 6.46
C VAL A 39 -9.93 -16.89 5.87
N ARG A 40 -10.42 -17.12 4.65
CA ARG A 40 -11.39 -16.22 4.02
C ARG A 40 -12.66 -16.12 4.90
N PRO A 41 -13.07 -14.92 5.32
CA PRO A 41 -14.30 -14.78 6.09
C PRO A 41 -15.52 -15.09 5.22
N SER A 42 -16.61 -15.58 5.82
CA SER A 42 -17.88 -15.84 5.12
C SER A 42 -18.50 -14.57 4.51
N VAL A 43 -18.18 -13.41 5.09
CA VAL A 43 -18.52 -12.09 4.55
C VAL A 43 -17.22 -11.29 4.47
N SER A 44 -16.81 -10.88 3.26
CA SER A 44 -15.60 -10.09 3.04
C SER A 44 -15.61 -8.77 3.84
N VAL A 45 -14.43 -8.26 4.21
CA VAL A 45 -14.30 -6.97 4.91
C VAL A 45 -14.87 -5.86 4.03
N GLY A 46 -14.68 -5.92 2.71
CA GLY A 46 -15.30 -4.99 1.77
C GLY A 46 -16.83 -4.99 1.83
N ARG A 47 -17.46 -6.17 1.92
CA ARG A 47 -18.91 -6.29 2.05
C ARG A 47 -19.41 -5.84 3.41
N GLN A 48 -18.71 -6.18 4.49
CA GLN A 48 -19.02 -5.68 5.83
C GLN A 48 -18.94 -4.15 5.88
N THR A 49 -17.96 -3.55 5.18
CA THR A 49 -17.84 -2.09 5.04
C THR A 49 -19.05 -1.50 4.32
N ALA A 50 -19.40 -2.05 3.16
CA ALA A 50 -20.54 -1.57 2.36
C ALA A 50 -21.88 -1.68 3.08
N LEU A 51 -22.04 -2.70 3.93
CA LEU A 51 -23.23 -2.93 4.76
C LEU A 51 -23.21 -2.16 6.09
N GLY A 52 -22.15 -1.41 6.39
CA GLY A 52 -22.01 -0.70 7.67
C GLY A 52 -21.93 -1.63 8.89
N GLN A 53 -21.47 -2.87 8.69
CA GLN A 53 -21.37 -3.93 9.71
C GLN A 53 -20.05 -3.89 10.48
N LEU A 54 -19.05 -3.15 9.99
CA LEU A 54 -17.81 -2.95 10.72
C LEU A 54 -18.06 -2.10 11.98
N PRO A 55 -17.30 -2.31 13.07
CA PRO A 55 -17.39 -1.49 14.26
C PRO A 55 -17.33 -0.01 13.91
N LYS A 56 -18.20 0.82 14.50
CA LYS A 56 -18.17 2.26 14.27
C LYS A 56 -16.78 2.80 14.64
N ALA A 57 -16.12 3.39 13.65
CA ALA A 57 -14.77 3.95 13.69
C ALA A 57 -14.60 5.17 14.62
N TYR A 58 -15.52 5.37 15.55
CA TYR A 58 -15.70 6.62 16.28
C TYR A 58 -16.22 6.34 17.69
N SER A 59 -15.45 5.61 18.48
CA SER A 59 -15.51 5.77 19.93
C SER A 59 -14.32 6.64 20.32
N PRO A 60 -14.48 7.95 20.56
CA PRO A 60 -13.42 8.72 21.22
C PRO A 60 -13.05 8.00 22.51
N LEU A 61 -11.77 8.03 22.88
CA LEU A 61 -11.31 7.53 24.18
C LEU A 61 -12.28 8.03 25.25
N PRO A 62 -12.95 7.12 26.00
CA PRO A 62 -14.13 7.45 26.81
C PRO A 62 -13.88 8.50 27.90
N LEU A 63 -12.61 8.84 28.15
CA LEU A 63 -12.19 9.81 29.18
C LEU A 63 -11.79 11.21 28.65
N VAL A 64 -11.36 11.38 27.39
CA VAL A 64 -10.68 12.63 26.94
C VAL A 64 -11.31 13.26 25.69
N GLY A 65 -12.22 12.57 25.01
CA GLY A 65 -12.94 13.11 23.85
C GLY A 65 -12.03 13.46 22.65
N GLN A 66 -12.55 14.26 21.72
CA GLN A 66 -11.82 14.70 20.52
C GLN A 66 -10.58 15.55 20.86
N ARG A 67 -10.64 16.36 21.93
CA ARG A 67 -9.56 17.26 22.34
C ARG A 67 -8.28 16.54 22.77
N GLY A 68 -8.39 15.40 23.46
CA GLY A 68 -7.23 14.58 23.79
C GLY A 68 -6.56 13.96 22.57
N LEU A 69 -7.36 13.66 21.53
CA LEU A 69 -6.88 13.10 20.28
C LEU A 69 -6.24 14.15 19.38
N ASP A 70 -6.77 15.38 19.37
CA ASP A 70 -6.17 16.52 18.66
C ASP A 70 -4.80 16.84 19.28
N CYS A 71 -4.70 16.87 20.61
CA CYS A 71 -3.44 17.04 21.34
C CYS A 71 -2.43 15.91 21.02
N PHE A 72 -2.86 14.65 20.97
CA PHE A 72 -2.01 13.54 20.54
C PHE A 72 -1.50 13.73 19.11
N GLY A 73 -2.38 14.13 18.19
CA GLY A 73 -2.00 14.41 16.80
C GLY A 73 -0.99 15.56 16.68
N GLU A 74 -1.18 16.64 17.44
CA GLU A 74 -0.23 17.76 17.51
C GLU A 74 1.12 17.38 18.09
N VAL A 75 1.15 16.53 19.12
CA VAL A 75 2.40 15.98 19.70
C VAL A 75 3.13 15.11 18.69
N VAL A 76 2.42 14.22 17.98
CA VAL A 76 2.99 13.36 16.95
C VAL A 76 3.52 14.19 15.79
N ILE A 77 2.77 15.21 15.34
CA ILE A 77 3.23 16.17 14.33
C ILE A 77 4.51 16.87 14.79
N SER A 78 4.51 17.41 16.01
CA SER A 78 5.66 18.14 16.57
C SER A 78 6.90 17.26 16.71
N ALA A 79 6.72 15.95 16.92
CA ALA A 79 7.81 14.97 16.96
C ALA A 79 8.27 14.51 15.56
N ILE A 80 7.35 14.38 14.60
CA ILE A 80 7.67 13.90 13.24
C ILE A 80 8.32 15.00 12.40
N PHE A 81 7.88 16.26 12.52
CA PHE A 81 8.35 17.36 11.68
C PHE A 81 9.87 17.55 11.71
N PRO A 82 10.52 17.64 12.88
CA PRO A 82 11.99 17.73 12.94
C PRO A 82 12.70 16.51 12.37
N SER A 83 12.01 15.36 12.27
CA SER A 83 12.56 14.10 11.78
C SER A 83 12.43 13.91 10.26
N ILE A 84 11.75 14.81 9.53
CA ILE A 84 11.51 14.64 8.08
C ILE A 84 12.81 14.42 7.30
N PRO A 85 13.89 15.22 7.47
CA PRO A 85 15.14 15.00 6.75
C PRO A 85 15.78 13.65 7.07
N ALA A 86 15.77 13.23 8.33
CA ALA A 86 16.31 11.95 8.76
C ALA A 86 15.50 10.77 8.18
N ARG A 87 14.17 10.86 8.19
CA ARG A 87 13.30 9.83 7.58
C ARG A 87 13.47 9.75 6.06
N LEU A 88 13.64 10.88 5.40
CA LEU A 88 13.93 10.91 3.97
C LEU A 88 15.25 10.21 3.64
N ALA A 89 16.27 10.36 4.49
CA ALA A 89 17.53 9.63 4.33
C ALA A 89 17.34 8.10 4.47
N ASP A 90 16.42 7.63 5.31
CA ASP A 90 16.10 6.21 5.41
C ASP A 90 15.28 5.71 4.21
N ILE A 91 14.25 6.47 3.81
CA ILE A 91 13.34 6.13 2.69
C ILE A 91 14.11 6.08 1.37
N TYR A 92 14.97 7.07 1.11
CA TYR A 92 15.79 7.22 -0.09
C TYR A 92 17.25 6.83 0.15
N SER A 93 17.49 5.82 0.98
CA SER A 93 18.85 5.43 1.38
C SER A 93 19.73 4.94 0.23
N GLU A 94 19.14 4.37 -0.83
CA GLU A 94 19.87 3.89 -2.01
C GLU A 94 20.15 5.01 -3.03
N ARG A 95 19.27 6.03 -3.10
CA ARG A 95 19.44 7.23 -3.93
C ARG A 95 19.09 8.51 -3.17
N PRO A 96 19.93 8.96 -2.23
CA PRO A 96 19.63 10.13 -1.40
C PRO A 96 19.39 11.43 -2.19
N GLN A 97 19.97 11.55 -3.38
CA GLN A 97 19.74 12.68 -4.29
C GLN A 97 18.28 12.82 -4.75
N ASN A 98 17.49 11.76 -4.70
CA ASN A 98 16.06 11.80 -5.02
C ASN A 98 15.24 12.48 -3.90
N ALA A 99 15.77 12.51 -2.67
CA ALA A 99 15.22 13.27 -1.55
C ALA A 99 15.69 14.74 -1.59
N ASP A 100 15.35 15.44 -2.67
CA ASP A 100 15.75 16.83 -2.86
C ASP A 100 14.96 17.81 -1.95
N ALA A 101 15.40 19.07 -1.93
CA ALA A 101 14.75 20.11 -1.12
C ALA A 101 13.29 20.38 -1.53
N ARG A 102 12.90 20.10 -2.78
CA ARG A 102 11.53 20.29 -3.26
C ARG A 102 10.61 19.21 -2.72
N LEU A 103 11.07 17.96 -2.69
CA LEU A 103 10.36 16.85 -2.07
C LEU A 103 10.19 17.08 -0.56
N ALA A 104 11.28 17.45 0.12
CA ALA A 104 11.22 17.77 1.55
C ALA A 104 10.21 18.88 1.83
N PHE A 105 10.27 19.99 1.07
CA PHE A 105 9.31 21.09 1.20
C PHE A 105 7.87 20.64 0.92
N ALA A 106 7.61 19.83 -0.12
CA ALA A 106 6.27 19.34 -0.42
C ALA A 106 5.69 18.49 0.72
N ILE A 107 6.52 17.64 1.34
CA ILE A 107 6.13 16.83 2.50
C ILE A 107 5.86 17.73 3.71
N GLU A 108 6.74 18.71 3.99
CA GLU A 108 6.55 19.67 5.08
C GLU A 108 5.24 20.47 4.91
N GLN A 109 4.94 20.94 3.70
CA GLN A 109 3.69 21.64 3.40
C GLN A 109 2.47 20.74 3.64
N GLY A 110 2.51 19.49 3.19
CA GLY A 110 1.43 18.53 3.42
C GLY A 110 1.26 18.22 4.90
N ALA A 111 2.36 18.01 5.62
CA ALA A 111 2.33 17.74 7.05
C ALA A 111 1.81 18.96 7.85
N ALA A 112 2.01 20.19 7.35
CA ALA A 112 1.64 21.43 8.04
C ALA A 112 0.16 21.78 7.88
N PHE A 113 -0.56 21.01 7.06
CA PHE A 113 -1.97 21.22 6.86
C PHE A 113 -2.75 21.04 8.18
N PRO A 114 -3.72 21.92 8.51
CA PRO A 114 -4.45 21.88 9.78
C PRO A 114 -5.15 20.55 10.10
N GLY A 115 -5.44 19.72 9.10
CA GLY A 115 -6.05 18.40 9.26
C GLY A 115 -5.07 17.24 9.44
N SER A 116 -3.76 17.45 9.31
CA SER A 116 -2.77 16.37 9.29
C SER A 116 -2.71 15.61 10.62
N ALA A 117 -2.88 16.31 11.75
CA ALA A 117 -2.95 15.70 13.08
C ALA A 117 -4.12 14.71 13.17
N ASN A 118 -5.28 15.08 12.60
CA ASN A 118 -6.47 14.23 12.58
C ASN A 118 -6.28 13.00 11.70
N VAL A 119 -5.60 13.13 10.55
CA VAL A 119 -5.27 12.00 9.67
C VAL A 119 -4.35 11.01 10.38
N ILE A 120 -3.26 11.47 11.00
CA ILE A 120 -2.33 10.59 11.73
C ILE A 120 -3.04 9.91 12.91
N GLY A 121 -3.79 10.68 13.70
CA GLY A 121 -4.57 10.16 14.81
C GLY A 121 -5.74 9.25 14.41
N SER A 122 -6.16 9.25 13.14
CA SER A 122 -7.24 8.39 12.64
C SER A 122 -6.81 6.94 12.42
N GLY A 123 -5.52 6.68 12.22
CA GLY A 123 -5.03 5.31 11.92
C GLY A 123 -5.41 4.27 12.97
N GLN A 124 -5.47 4.66 14.26
CA GLN A 124 -5.93 3.81 15.37
C GLN A 124 -7.45 3.71 15.51
N LYS A 125 -8.20 4.53 14.78
CA LYS A 125 -9.67 4.68 14.85
C LYS A 125 -10.37 4.04 13.67
N LEU A 126 -9.67 3.78 12.58
CA LEU A 126 -10.24 3.19 11.39
C LEU A 126 -10.66 1.74 11.66
N PRO A 127 -11.78 1.29 11.07
CA PRO A 127 -12.16 -0.10 11.15
C PRO A 127 -11.13 -0.95 10.40
N PRO A 128 -11.11 -2.28 10.61
CA PRO A 128 -10.17 -3.16 9.92
C PRO A 128 -10.18 -2.91 8.40
N GLN A 129 -8.99 -2.65 7.87
CA GLN A 129 -8.77 -2.52 6.43
C GLN A 129 -8.84 -3.89 5.75
N ARG A 130 -9.31 -3.91 4.49
CA ARG A 130 -9.32 -5.12 3.67
C ARG A 130 -7.87 -5.61 3.49
N PRO A 131 -7.54 -6.87 3.84
CA PRO A 131 -6.18 -7.37 3.65
C PRO A 131 -5.89 -7.54 2.15
N LEU A 132 -4.60 -7.53 1.79
CA LEU A 132 -4.14 -7.83 0.42
C LEU A 132 -4.60 -9.19 -0.05
N ASN A 133 -4.73 -10.17 0.86
CA ASN A 133 -5.33 -11.48 0.57
C ASN A 133 -6.75 -11.37 0.01
N GLU A 134 -7.56 -10.40 0.48
CA GLU A 134 -8.92 -10.17 0.00
C GLU A 134 -8.94 -9.33 -1.27
N VAL A 135 -8.22 -8.20 -1.29
CA VAL A 135 -8.29 -7.27 -2.45
C VAL A 135 -7.61 -7.82 -3.69
N LEU A 136 -6.67 -8.75 -3.55
CA LEU A 136 -6.02 -9.44 -4.67
C LEU A 136 -6.58 -10.84 -4.90
N ASP A 137 -7.68 -11.24 -4.24
CA ASP A 137 -8.34 -12.52 -4.46
C ASP A 137 -8.98 -12.62 -5.84
N THR A 138 -9.17 -13.83 -6.36
CA THR A 138 -9.84 -14.04 -7.67
C THR A 138 -11.36 -14.02 -7.61
N VAL A 139 -11.96 -14.21 -6.44
CA VAL A 139 -13.42 -14.27 -6.27
C VAL A 139 -13.96 -12.88 -5.90
N ASP A 140 -13.47 -12.34 -4.79
CA ASP A 140 -13.96 -11.08 -4.22
C ASP A 140 -12.98 -9.90 -4.39
N GLY A 141 -11.83 -10.16 -5.02
CA GLY A 141 -10.77 -9.19 -5.25
C GLY A 141 -10.61 -8.80 -6.72
N PHE A 142 -9.43 -8.30 -7.03
CA PHE A 142 -8.95 -8.10 -8.39
C PHE A 142 -8.27 -9.39 -8.87
N ALA A 143 -8.88 -10.05 -9.87
CA ALA A 143 -8.37 -11.30 -10.45
C ALA A 143 -7.32 -11.09 -11.55
N GLY A 144 -7.19 -9.87 -12.08
CA GLY A 144 -6.28 -9.59 -13.19
C GLY A 144 -4.80 -9.63 -12.80
N PRO A 145 -3.90 -9.42 -13.77
CA PRO A 145 -2.46 -9.47 -13.55
C PRO A 145 -2.00 -8.42 -12.52
N VAL A 146 -1.05 -8.81 -11.68
CA VAL A 146 -0.43 -7.94 -10.67
C VAL A 146 1.08 -8.05 -10.79
N LEU A 147 1.78 -6.92 -10.93
CA LEU A 147 3.23 -6.84 -10.81
C LEU A 147 3.61 -6.26 -9.46
N VAL A 148 4.58 -6.88 -8.78
CA VAL A 148 5.12 -6.40 -7.51
C VAL A 148 6.62 -6.18 -7.66
N PRO A 149 7.06 -4.98 -8.08
CA PRO A 149 8.45 -4.58 -7.96
C PRO A 149 8.72 -4.30 -6.48
N GLN A 150 9.55 -5.13 -5.85
CA GLN A 150 9.84 -5.04 -4.42
C GLN A 150 11.32 -4.71 -4.24
N GLY A 151 11.60 -3.54 -3.65
CA GLY A 151 12.96 -3.20 -3.24
C GLY A 151 13.41 -4.10 -2.11
N ARG A 152 14.51 -4.82 -2.33
CA ARG A 152 15.05 -5.80 -1.37
C ARG A 152 15.83 -5.17 -0.20
N ASN A 153 16.26 -3.91 -0.36
CA ASN A 153 17.06 -3.14 0.60
C ASN A 153 16.20 -2.16 1.42
N ASP A 154 14.88 -2.34 1.44
CA ASP A 154 13.94 -1.46 2.12
C ASP A 154 14.28 -1.30 3.62
N ARG A 155 14.74 -0.10 4.02
CA ARG A 155 15.09 0.22 5.41
C ARG A 155 13.90 0.66 6.26
N VAL A 156 12.78 1.02 5.62
CA VAL A 156 11.58 1.49 6.31
C VAL A 156 10.83 0.32 6.93
N SER A 157 10.65 -0.76 6.16
CA SER A 157 10.06 -2.01 6.66
C SER A 157 11.12 -2.98 7.21
N GLY A 158 12.37 -2.84 6.76
CA GLY A 158 13.47 -3.77 7.03
C GLY A 158 13.64 -4.77 5.88
N ALA A 159 14.89 -4.97 5.45
CA ALA A 159 15.21 -5.75 4.25
C ALA A 159 14.70 -7.20 4.30
N GLU A 160 14.80 -7.84 5.47
CA GLU A 160 14.28 -9.20 5.69
C GLU A 160 12.76 -9.25 5.56
N LEU A 161 12.05 -8.30 6.18
CA LEU A 161 10.59 -8.24 6.11
C LEU A 161 10.13 -7.94 4.68
N ALA A 162 10.81 -7.05 3.97
CA ALA A 162 10.52 -6.73 2.57
C ALA A 162 10.66 -7.95 1.66
N GLN A 163 11.74 -8.73 1.82
CA GLN A 163 11.97 -9.95 1.04
C GLN A 163 10.98 -11.06 1.42
N SER A 164 10.70 -11.24 2.71
CA SER A 164 9.70 -12.19 3.19
C SER A 164 8.31 -11.87 2.63
N ARG A 165 7.89 -10.60 2.72
CA ARG A 165 6.63 -10.11 2.14
C ARG A 165 6.55 -10.34 0.63
N ALA A 166 7.65 -10.17 -0.10
CA ALA A 166 7.74 -10.48 -1.52
C ALA A 166 7.46 -11.97 -1.79
N ALA A 167 8.05 -12.85 -0.97
CA ALA A 167 7.83 -14.28 -1.07
C ALA A 167 6.38 -14.68 -0.76
N THR A 168 5.75 -14.05 0.25
CA THR A 168 4.33 -14.24 0.56
C THR A 168 3.45 -13.79 -0.61
N LEU A 169 3.72 -12.62 -1.21
CA LEU A 169 2.97 -12.13 -2.38
C LEU A 169 3.12 -13.05 -3.60
N ALA A 170 4.31 -13.63 -3.82
CA ALA A 170 4.55 -14.56 -4.92
C ALA A 170 3.74 -15.86 -4.79
N ARG A 171 3.44 -16.29 -3.55
CA ARG A 171 2.60 -17.45 -3.28
C ARG A 171 1.10 -17.14 -3.22
N LEU A 172 0.71 -15.86 -3.27
CA LEU A 172 -0.65 -15.44 -2.98
C LEU A 172 -1.68 -16.07 -3.93
N ARG A 173 -1.40 -16.03 -5.24
CA ARG A 173 -2.18 -16.70 -6.30
C ARG A 173 -1.47 -16.63 -7.66
N PRO A 174 -1.90 -17.45 -8.65
CA PRO A 174 -1.52 -17.22 -10.05
C PRO A 174 -1.90 -15.81 -10.53
N GLY A 175 -1.06 -15.23 -11.39
CA GLY A 175 -1.23 -13.87 -11.92
C GLY A 175 -0.62 -12.76 -11.05
N VAL A 176 0.03 -13.10 -9.93
CA VAL A 176 0.89 -12.19 -9.16
C VAL A 176 2.35 -12.46 -9.50
N SER A 177 2.97 -11.52 -10.21
CA SER A 177 4.36 -11.57 -10.66
C SER A 177 5.21 -10.68 -9.75
N VAL A 178 6.10 -11.27 -8.96
CA VAL A 178 6.97 -10.52 -8.04
C VAL A 178 8.38 -10.41 -8.61
N GLN A 179 8.94 -9.21 -8.59
CA GLN A 179 10.34 -8.97 -8.94
C GLN A 179 11.06 -8.31 -7.76
N LEU A 180 12.01 -9.03 -7.16
CA LEU A 180 12.94 -8.44 -6.20
C LEU A 180 13.98 -7.62 -6.95
N ILE A 181 14.07 -6.33 -6.62
CA ILE A 181 14.94 -5.36 -7.28
C ILE A 181 15.94 -4.82 -6.26
N ASP A 182 17.19 -4.65 -6.69
CA ASP A 182 18.19 -3.93 -5.92
C ASP A 182 17.74 -2.46 -5.80
N GLY A 183 17.22 -2.08 -4.64
CA GLY A 183 16.58 -0.80 -4.36
C GLY A 183 15.92 -0.78 -2.99
N GLY A 184 15.58 0.42 -2.49
CA GLY A 184 15.08 0.67 -1.14
C GLY A 184 13.55 0.67 -1.05
N HIS A 185 13.01 1.57 -0.23
CA HIS A 185 11.56 1.66 0.01
C HIS A 185 10.83 2.22 -1.22
N CYS A 186 11.43 3.23 -1.86
CA CYS A 186 10.94 3.86 -3.07
C CYS A 186 11.59 3.22 -4.30
N VAL A 187 11.47 1.90 -4.47
CA VAL A 187 12.16 1.12 -5.53
C VAL A 187 11.99 1.68 -6.96
N HIS A 188 10.88 2.38 -7.22
CA HIS A 188 10.58 3.03 -8.49
C HIS A 188 11.40 4.32 -8.73
N ASP A 189 11.86 4.97 -7.68
CA ASP A 189 12.78 6.11 -7.73
C ASP A 189 14.24 5.63 -7.59
N ASP A 190 14.47 4.61 -6.75
CA ASP A 190 15.80 4.04 -6.49
C ASP A 190 16.34 3.27 -7.69
N SER A 191 15.48 2.54 -8.42
CA SER A 191 15.85 1.72 -9.58
C SER A 191 14.79 1.81 -10.70
N PRO A 192 14.57 3.01 -11.26
CA PRO A 192 13.52 3.30 -12.24
C PRO A 192 13.71 2.47 -13.52
N GLU A 193 14.94 2.24 -13.98
CA GLU A 193 15.21 1.43 -15.17
C GLU A 193 14.80 -0.03 -14.95
N ALA A 194 15.11 -0.59 -13.77
CA ALA A 194 14.74 -1.97 -13.42
C ALA A 194 13.22 -2.12 -13.28
N VAL A 195 12.55 -1.16 -12.62
CA VAL A 195 11.09 -1.16 -12.49
C VAL A 195 10.43 -0.99 -13.87
N ALA A 196 10.93 -0.10 -14.72
CA ALA A 196 10.41 0.07 -16.08
C ALA A 196 10.58 -1.21 -16.92
N ALA A 197 11.74 -1.86 -16.83
CA ALA A 197 11.98 -3.14 -17.50
C ALA A 197 11.00 -4.23 -17.01
N ALA A 198 10.78 -4.33 -15.70
CA ALA A 198 9.81 -5.25 -15.11
C ALA A 198 8.39 -5.00 -15.65
N VAL A 199 7.96 -3.73 -15.72
CA VAL A 199 6.66 -3.34 -16.28
C VAL A 199 6.55 -3.73 -17.76
N LEU A 200 7.58 -3.47 -18.57
CA LEU A 200 7.58 -3.81 -19.99
C LEU A 200 7.51 -5.32 -20.23
N GLN A 201 8.21 -6.12 -19.41
CA GLN A 201 8.15 -7.57 -19.47
C GLN A 201 6.78 -8.13 -19.07
N TRP A 202 6.12 -7.49 -18.11
CA TRP A 202 4.81 -7.90 -17.59
C TRP A 202 3.63 -7.41 -18.45
N LEU A 203 3.80 -6.34 -19.22
CA LEU A 203 2.74 -5.73 -20.03
C LEU A 203 1.98 -6.70 -20.97
N PRO A 204 2.61 -7.71 -21.60
CA PRO A 204 1.89 -8.72 -22.38
C PRO A 204 0.81 -9.46 -21.60
N GLU A 205 1.04 -9.81 -20.33
CA GLU A 205 0.04 -10.46 -19.46
C GLU A 205 -1.20 -9.58 -19.28
N THR A 206 -0.97 -8.29 -19.03
CA THR A 206 -2.03 -7.27 -18.90
C THR A 206 -2.84 -7.11 -20.18
N LYS A 207 -2.18 -7.12 -21.35
CA LYS A 207 -2.87 -7.04 -22.65
C LYS A 207 -3.72 -8.26 -22.93
N ALA A 208 -3.23 -9.46 -22.60
CA ALA A 208 -3.98 -10.70 -22.75
C ALA A 208 -5.23 -10.71 -21.85
N TRP A 209 -5.09 -10.29 -20.60
CA TRP A 209 -6.21 -10.14 -19.67
C TRP A 209 -7.25 -9.11 -20.16
N ALA A 210 -6.81 -7.94 -20.61
CA ALA A 210 -7.73 -6.93 -21.14
C ALA A 210 -8.54 -7.46 -22.35
N ALA A 211 -7.91 -8.25 -23.22
CA ALA A 211 -8.59 -8.88 -24.34
C ALA A 211 -9.58 -9.95 -23.89
N SER A 212 -9.27 -10.75 -22.87
CA SER A 212 -10.16 -11.79 -22.33
C SER A 212 -11.40 -11.18 -21.66
N MET A 213 -11.23 -10.08 -20.92
CA MET A 213 -12.35 -9.29 -20.37
C MET A 213 -13.28 -8.76 -21.46
N ALA A 214 -12.74 -8.24 -22.57
CA ALA A 214 -13.53 -7.73 -23.68
C ALA A 214 -14.36 -8.82 -24.39
N LEU A 215 -13.91 -10.07 -24.33
CA LEU A 215 -14.57 -11.23 -24.92
C LEU A 215 -15.54 -11.94 -23.95
N GLY A 216 -15.72 -11.41 -22.73
CA GLY A 216 -16.56 -12.03 -21.70
C GLY A 216 -16.05 -13.39 -21.21
N THR A 217 -14.75 -13.67 -21.41
CA THR A 217 -14.08 -14.90 -21.00
C THR A 217 -13.00 -14.55 -19.97
N PRO A 218 -13.36 -14.37 -18.68
CA PRO A 218 -12.38 -14.14 -17.62
C PRO A 218 -11.50 -15.38 -17.41
#